data_AF-A0A6C1DSD3-F1
#
_entry.id   AF-A0A6C1DSD3-F1
#
_cell.length_a   1.000
_cell.length_b   1.000
_cell.length_c   1.000
_cell.angle_alpha   90.00
_cell.angle_beta   90.00
_cell.angle_gamma   90.00
#
_symmetry.space_group_name_H-M   'P 1'
#
loop_
_entity.id
_entity.type
_entity.pdbx_description
1 polymer ?
#
loop_
_entity_poly.entity_id
_entity_poly.type
_entity_poly.pdbx_seq_one_letter_code
_entity_poly.pdbx_strand_id
1 'polypeptide(L)'
;MLVASVGEFIMKPIRNQDFKINLLVEVIKRKPAVKGKEWRTITYNMNQYLFDHRLWNTPYCFYDDEDCHHYFLRLIEGKTFKKQGDSPTSNVTDAQSNEATTSPPIGATESFTFHSGPNYQKYLSKAAEIEQQSQDNYWQGRHPDIDALLKKTE
;
A
#
# COMPACT_ATOMS: atom_id res chain seq x y z
N MET A 1 -22.23 30.17 18.91
CA MET A 1 -21.52 28.89 19.16
C MET A 1 -21.17 28.32 17.79
N LEU A 2 -19.93 28.52 17.33
CA LEU A 2 -19.48 27.99 16.04
C LEU A 2 -18.98 26.57 16.27
N VAL A 3 -19.67 25.58 15.69
CA VAL A 3 -19.17 24.22 15.63
C VAL A 3 -18.06 24.23 14.57
N ALA A 4 -16.80 24.13 15.00
CA ALA A 4 -15.71 23.92 14.08
C ALA A 4 -15.95 22.59 13.37
N SER A 5 -16.22 22.67 12.06
CA SER A 5 -16.14 21.51 11.18
C SER A 5 -14.73 20.96 11.32
N VAL A 6 -14.60 19.73 11.84
CA VAL A 6 -13.34 19.00 11.86
C VAL A 6 -13.02 18.75 10.39
N GLY A 7 -12.29 19.68 9.79
CA GLY A 7 -11.80 19.56 8.43
C GLY A 7 -10.98 18.28 8.39
N GLU A 8 -11.50 17.28 7.70
CA GLU A 8 -10.83 16.03 7.43
C GLU A 8 -9.49 16.38 6.78
N PHE A 9 -8.41 16.33 7.55
CA PHE A 9 -7.08 16.68 7.08
C PHE A 9 -6.62 15.54 6.17
N ILE A 10 -7.13 15.54 4.95
CA ILE A 10 -6.71 14.59 3.92
C ILE A 10 -5.30 15.02 3.54
N MET A 11 -4.32 14.41 4.20
CA MET A 11 -2.91 14.58 3.87
C MET A 11 -2.74 14.35 2.35
N LYS A 12 -2.14 15.32 1.66
CA LYS A 12 -1.93 15.23 0.22
C LYS A 12 -1.08 13.99 -0.10
N PRO A 13 -1.45 13.17 -1.10
CA PRO A 13 -0.67 11.98 -1.44
C PRO A 13 0.78 12.34 -1.80
N ILE A 14 1.75 11.80 -1.05
CA ILE A 14 3.16 11.89 -1.41
C ILE A 14 3.36 11.12 -2.73
N ARG A 15 3.82 11.83 -3.77
CA ARG A 15 3.99 11.26 -5.12
C ARG A 15 5.31 10.50 -5.31
N ASN A 16 6.24 10.60 -4.37
CA ASN A 16 7.54 9.94 -4.44
C ASN A 16 7.37 8.41 -4.31
N GLN A 17 7.85 7.67 -5.31
CA GLN A 17 7.70 6.22 -5.39
C GLN A 17 8.61 5.49 -4.39
N ASP A 18 9.84 5.97 -4.19
CA ASP A 18 10.80 5.37 -3.25
C ASP A 18 10.31 5.47 -1.81
N PHE A 19 9.67 6.59 -1.45
CA PHE A 19 8.99 6.76 -0.17
C PHE A 19 7.91 5.70 0.03
N LYS A 20 7.05 5.46 -0.98
CA LYS A 20 6.01 4.44 -0.89
C LYS A 20 6.62 3.05 -0.77
N ILE A 21 7.66 2.73 -1.55
CA ILE A 21 8.39 1.46 -1.44
C ILE A 21 8.95 1.30 -0.03
N ASN A 22 9.58 2.34 0.54
CA ASN A 22 10.18 2.27 1.85
C ASN A 22 9.13 2.08 2.96
N LEU A 23 7.97 2.74 2.87
CA LEU A 23 6.84 2.51 3.78
C LEU A 23 6.40 1.04 3.74
N LEU A 24 6.22 0.48 2.54
CA LEU A 24 5.82 -0.92 2.38
C LEU A 24 6.86 -1.88 2.96
N VAL A 25 8.16 -1.60 2.75
CA VAL A 25 9.26 -2.38 3.30
C VAL A 25 9.28 -2.33 4.83
N GLU A 26 9.06 -1.16 5.44
CA GLU A 26 8.99 -1.03 6.90
C GLU A 26 7.81 -1.83 7.49
N VAL A 27 6.62 -1.78 6.86
CA VAL A 27 5.46 -2.59 7.25
C VAL A 27 5.80 -4.09 7.15
N ILE A 28 6.43 -4.51 6.04
CA ILE A 28 6.79 -5.92 5.84
C ILE A 28 7.79 -6.43 6.89
N LYS A 29 8.80 -5.62 7.21
CA LYS A 29 9.84 -5.98 8.19
C LYS A 29 9.28 -6.07 9.60
N ARG A 30 8.42 -5.13 9.98
CA ARG A 30 7.96 -4.98 11.37
C ARG A 30 6.70 -5.76 11.68
N LYS A 31 5.88 -6.06 10.66
CA LYS A 31 4.59 -6.75 10.80
C LYS A 31 3.72 -6.12 11.91
N PRO A 32 3.36 -4.84 11.77
CA PRO A 32 2.69 -4.10 12.84
C PRO A 32 1.33 -4.72 13.18
N ALA A 33 1.02 -4.79 14.48
CA ALA A 33 -0.36 -5.04 14.91
C ALA A 33 -1.25 -3.83 14.60
N VAL A 34 -2.56 -4.02 14.45
CA VAL A 34 -3.54 -2.93 14.14
C VAL A 34 -3.39 -1.71 15.05
N LYS A 35 -3.12 -1.93 16.34
CA LYS A 35 -2.81 -0.90 17.35
C LYS A 35 -1.45 -1.14 18.00
N GLY A 36 -0.52 -1.65 17.22
CA GLY A 36 0.83 -2.02 17.66
C GLY A 36 1.75 -0.81 17.77
N LYS A 37 2.66 -0.85 18.75
CA LYS A 37 3.72 0.15 18.93
C LYS A 37 4.67 0.26 17.72
N GLU A 38 4.64 -0.75 16.84
CA GLU A 38 5.41 -0.81 15.62
C GLU A 38 5.07 0.37 14.69
N TRP A 39 3.81 0.82 14.65
CA TRP A 39 3.40 1.97 13.84
C TRP A 39 4.11 3.26 14.26
N ARG A 40 4.40 3.46 15.55
CA ARG A 40 5.23 4.59 16.01
C ARG A 40 6.63 4.57 15.42
N THR A 41 7.22 3.38 15.35
CA THR A 41 8.58 3.25 14.79
C THR A 41 8.57 3.43 13.28
N ILE A 42 7.56 2.89 12.59
CA ILE A 42 7.36 3.12 11.14
C ILE A 42 7.22 4.62 10.88
N THR A 43 6.35 5.30 11.62
CA THR A 43 6.08 6.74 11.49
C THR A 43 7.34 7.57 11.67
N TYR A 44 8.11 7.30 12.73
CA TYR A 44 9.39 7.95 12.94
C TYR A 44 10.34 7.76 11.76
N ASN A 45 10.51 6.53 11.28
CA ASN A 45 11.40 6.22 10.16
C ASN A 45 10.96 6.90 8.86
N MET A 46 9.66 6.95 8.59
CA MET A 46 9.12 7.56 7.38
C MET A 46 9.19 9.09 7.42
N ASN A 47 8.96 9.71 8.58
CA ASN A 47 9.16 11.14 8.77
C ASN A 47 10.63 11.53 8.60
N GLN A 48 11.54 10.76 9.19
CA GLN A 48 12.98 10.96 9.04
C GLN A 48 13.41 10.84 7.58
N TYR A 49 12.93 9.81 6.86
CA TYR A 49 13.18 9.64 5.43
C TYR A 49 12.76 10.88 4.63
N LEU A 50 11.55 11.39 4.87
CA LEU A 50 11.04 12.57 4.15
C LEU A 50 11.88 13.82 4.40
N PHE A 51 12.29 14.02 5.65
CA PHE A 51 13.13 15.14 6.04
C PHE A 51 14.53 15.06 5.41
N ASP A 52 15.20 13.91 5.52
CA ASP A 52 16.55 13.70 5.00
C ASP A 52 16.63 13.86 3.48
N HIS A 53 15.58 13.45 2.77
CA HIS A 53 15.50 13.56 1.30
C HIS A 53 14.90 14.90 0.84
N ARG A 54 14.65 15.85 1.75
CA ARG A 54 14.04 17.17 1.47
C ARG A 54 12.70 17.08 0.75
N LEU A 55 11.97 15.99 0.97
CA LEU A 55 10.60 15.78 0.47
C LEU A 55 9.56 16.45 1.38
N TRP A 56 9.94 16.74 2.63
CA TRP A 56 9.17 17.54 3.57
C TRP A 56 10.10 18.46 4.36
N ASN A 57 9.60 19.65 4.73
CA ASN A 57 10.42 20.68 5.38
C ASN A 57 10.73 20.39 6.86
N THR A 58 9.98 19.48 7.48
CA THR A 58 10.10 19.14 8.89
C THR A 58 10.10 17.62 9.08
N PRO A 59 10.60 17.09 10.22
CA PRO A 59 10.47 15.68 10.55
C PRO A 59 9.10 15.32 11.14
N TYR A 60 8.04 16.08 10.82
CA TYR A 60 6.69 15.92 11.37
C TYR A 60 5.64 15.89 10.24
N CYS A 61 5.88 15.09 9.20
CA CYS A 61 4.94 14.95 8.09
C CYS A 61 3.68 14.21 8.53
N PHE A 62 3.85 13.02 9.10
CA PHE A 62 2.82 12.34 9.88
C PHE A 62 2.87 12.87 11.32
N TYR A 63 1.74 13.29 11.86
CA TYR A 63 1.69 13.84 13.22
C TYR A 63 1.77 12.73 14.28
N ASP A 64 1.11 11.61 14.03
CA ASP A 64 1.07 10.44 14.88
C ASP A 64 1.12 9.12 14.07
N ASP A 65 1.10 8.00 14.79
CA ASP A 65 1.13 6.67 14.19
C ASP A 65 -0.15 6.31 13.44
N GLU A 66 -1.29 6.85 13.87
CA GLU A 66 -2.56 6.71 13.20
C GLU A 66 -2.56 7.37 11.81
N ASP A 67 -2.01 8.57 11.66
CA ASP A 67 -1.87 9.27 10.38
C ASP A 67 -1.07 8.45 9.36
N CYS A 68 0.07 7.88 9.80
CA CYS A 68 0.91 7.05 8.96
C CYS A 68 0.19 5.75 8.56
N HIS A 69 -0.51 5.13 9.51
CA HIS A 69 -1.31 3.94 9.25
C HIS A 69 -2.44 4.22 8.26
N HIS A 70 -3.19 5.31 8.42
CA HIS A 70 -4.24 5.70 7.48
C HIS A 70 -3.70 5.96 6.07
N TYR A 71 -2.53 6.59 5.95
CA TYR A 71 -1.88 6.76 4.66
C TYR A 71 -1.54 5.40 4.02
N PHE A 72 -1.02 4.45 4.80
CA PHE A 72 -0.78 3.10 4.34
C PHE A 72 -2.07 2.38 3.90
N LEU A 73 -3.16 2.50 4.66
CA LEU A 73 -4.44 1.87 4.30
C LEU A 73 -4.96 2.41 2.95
N ARG A 74 -4.92 3.73 2.73
CA ARG A 74 -5.24 4.34 1.43
C ARG A 74 -4.33 3.86 0.30
N LEU A 75 -3.09 3.48 0.62
CA LEU A 75 -2.15 2.94 -0.35
C LEU A 75 -2.55 1.53 -0.80
N ILE A 76 -3.15 0.71 0.07
CA ILE A 76 -3.56 -0.67 -0.25
C ILE A 76 -5.05 -0.79 -0.58
N GLU A 77 -5.86 0.23 -0.28
CA GLU A 77 -7.30 0.26 -0.53
C GLU A 77 -7.66 0.05 -2.00
N GLY A 78 -8.76 -0.67 -2.25
CA GLY A 78 -9.29 -0.91 -3.59
C GLY A 78 -8.44 -1.86 -4.46
N LYS A 79 -7.38 -2.44 -3.91
CA LYS A 79 -6.48 -3.33 -4.64
C LYS A 79 -6.75 -4.77 -4.27
N THR A 80 -7.17 -5.55 -5.26
CA THR A 80 -7.36 -6.98 -5.10
C THR A 80 -6.02 -7.69 -5.31
N PHE A 81 -5.45 -8.18 -4.23
CA PHE A 81 -4.19 -8.93 -4.29
C PHE A 81 -4.53 -10.42 -4.40
N LYS A 82 -4.45 -10.97 -5.62
CA LYS A 82 -4.49 -12.42 -5.79
C LYS A 82 -3.26 -13.00 -5.08
N LYS A 83 -3.47 -13.91 -4.13
CA LYS A 83 -2.40 -14.75 -3.59
C LYS A 83 -1.74 -15.42 -4.81
N GLN A 84 -0.46 -15.14 -5.05
CA GLN A 84 0.29 -15.90 -6.04
C GLN A 84 0.30 -17.34 -5.52
N GLY A 85 -0.55 -18.18 -6.11
CA GLY A 85 -0.34 -19.62 -6.05
C GLY A 85 0.98 -19.89 -6.75
N ASP A 86 1.82 -20.73 -6.15
CA ASP A 86 3.05 -21.19 -6.76
C ASP A 86 2.71 -21.80 -8.12
N SER A 87 2.99 -21.06 -9.21
CA SER A 87 2.73 -21.52 -10.56
C SER A 87 4.05 -21.81 -11.24
N PRO A 88 4.22 -23.00 -11.85
CA PRO A 88 5.49 -23.45 -12.39
C PRO A 88 5.81 -22.74 -13.71
N THR A 89 7.07 -22.35 -13.83
CA THR A 89 7.71 -21.86 -15.06
C THR A 89 7.54 -22.88 -16.19
N SER A 90 6.94 -22.47 -17.31
CA SER A 90 7.00 -23.22 -18.56
C SER A 90 7.14 -22.24 -19.73
N ASN A 91 8.11 -22.58 -20.57
CA ASN A 91 8.71 -21.77 -21.63
C ASN A 91 8.00 -22.00 -22.98
N VAL A 92 8.41 -21.20 -23.99
CA VAL A 92 8.36 -21.43 -25.47
C VAL A 92 7.06 -21.00 -26.20
N THR A 93 7.00 -20.41 -27.41
CA THR A 93 7.87 -19.65 -28.36
C THR A 93 6.98 -19.25 -29.58
N ASP A 94 7.25 -18.09 -30.20
CA ASP A 94 6.99 -17.55 -31.57
C ASP A 94 5.65 -17.70 -32.32
N ALA A 95 5.17 -16.60 -32.92
CA ALA A 95 5.00 -16.43 -34.39
C ALA A 95 4.40 -15.05 -34.76
N GLN A 96 4.62 -14.63 -36.01
CA GLN A 96 4.77 -13.25 -36.52
C GLN A 96 3.72 -12.85 -37.58
N SER A 97 3.61 -11.53 -37.84
CA SER A 97 3.05 -10.82 -39.03
C SER A 97 1.53 -10.56 -39.07
N ASN A 98 0.96 -9.48 -39.65
CA ASN A 98 1.40 -8.52 -40.69
C ASN A 98 0.43 -7.27 -40.81
N GLU A 99 0.99 -6.11 -41.23
CA GLU A 99 0.47 -4.93 -42.04
C GLU A 99 -1.02 -4.46 -42.00
N ALA A 100 -1.46 -3.19 -42.19
CA ALA A 100 -0.88 -1.86 -42.47
C ALA A 100 -1.94 -0.70 -42.36
N THR A 101 -1.44 0.53 -42.19
CA THR A 101 -1.93 1.86 -42.66
C THR A 101 -3.07 2.68 -41.99
N THR A 102 -2.66 3.88 -41.55
CA THR A 102 -3.23 5.26 -41.77
C THR A 102 -3.93 6.02 -40.63
N SER A 103 -3.30 7.18 -40.31
CA SER A 103 -3.81 8.44 -39.73
C SER A 103 -3.91 8.58 -38.20
N PRO A 104 -3.29 9.62 -37.60
CA PRO A 104 -3.42 9.95 -36.18
C PRO A 104 -4.56 10.95 -35.92
N PRO A 105 -5.23 10.84 -34.76
CA PRO A 105 -5.46 12.06 -34.00
C PRO A 105 -5.25 11.86 -32.48
N ILE A 106 -4.39 12.70 -31.92
CA ILE A 106 -4.56 13.39 -30.63
C ILE A 106 -4.74 12.50 -29.39
N GLY A 107 -3.76 12.62 -28.48
CA GLY A 107 -4.04 12.56 -27.04
C GLY A 107 -3.81 11.21 -26.38
N ALA A 108 -2.58 10.72 -26.42
CA ALA A 108 -2.10 9.79 -25.40
C ALA A 108 -0.66 10.17 -25.07
N THR A 109 -0.49 10.88 -23.96
CA THR A 109 0.80 10.91 -23.28
C THR A 109 1.03 9.48 -22.81
N GLU A 110 1.63 8.65 -23.67
CA GLU A 110 2.09 7.32 -23.29
C GLU A 110 3.13 7.51 -22.21
N SER A 111 2.70 7.28 -20.96
CA SER A 111 3.55 7.34 -19.80
C SER A 111 4.50 6.14 -19.87
N PHE A 112 5.70 6.38 -20.42
CA PHE A 112 6.82 5.48 -20.29
C PHE A 112 7.09 5.24 -18.81
N THR A 113 6.75 4.06 -18.30
CA THR A 113 7.13 3.68 -16.93
C THR A 113 8.18 2.59 -17.00
N PHE A 114 9.44 3.02 -17.05
CA PHE A 114 10.59 2.14 -16.88
C PHE A 114 10.57 1.57 -15.45
N HIS A 115 10.51 0.25 -15.32
CA HIS A 115 10.60 -0.44 -14.03
C HIS A 115 11.85 -1.32 -13.97
N SER A 116 13.02 -0.68 -13.79
CA SER A 116 14.23 -1.36 -13.30
C SER A 116 14.46 -1.09 -11.80
N GLY A 117 13.36 -0.95 -11.05
CA GLY A 117 13.35 -0.80 -9.60
C GLY A 117 12.72 -2.01 -8.91
N PRO A 118 12.85 -2.15 -7.58
CA PRO A 118 12.20 -3.20 -6.81
C PRO A 118 10.71 -3.29 -7.16
N ASN A 119 10.17 -4.49 -7.34
CA ASN A 119 8.78 -4.68 -7.80
C ASN A 119 7.79 -4.09 -6.78
N TYR A 120 7.37 -2.84 -7.02
CA TYR A 120 6.47 -2.09 -6.15
C TYR A 120 5.18 -2.86 -5.86
N GLN A 121 4.62 -3.51 -6.88
CA GLN A 121 3.41 -4.31 -6.74
C GLN A 121 3.62 -5.51 -5.81
N LYS A 122 4.79 -6.16 -5.86
CA LYS A 122 5.13 -7.26 -4.95
C LYS A 122 5.17 -6.81 -3.49
N TYR A 123 5.80 -5.68 -3.19
CA TYR A 123 5.80 -5.13 -1.83
C TYR A 123 4.41 -4.71 -1.38
N LEU A 124 3.64 -4.14 -2.30
CA LEU A 124 2.28 -3.72 -2.01
C LEU A 124 1.39 -4.91 -1.63
N SER A 125 1.42 -5.98 -2.43
CA SER A 125 0.71 -7.22 -2.11
C SER A 125 1.15 -7.81 -0.77
N LYS A 126 2.46 -7.83 -0.50
CA LYS A 126 2.97 -8.45 0.73
C LYS A 126 2.63 -7.64 1.98
N ALA A 127 2.66 -6.31 1.90
CA ALA A 127 2.27 -5.44 3.01
C ALA A 127 0.77 -5.54 3.28
N ALA A 128 -0.07 -5.62 2.24
CA ALA A 128 -1.50 -5.83 2.38
C ALA A 128 -1.86 -7.18 3.03
N GLU A 129 -1.15 -8.25 2.66
CA GLU A 129 -1.29 -9.57 3.31
C GLU A 129 -0.99 -9.50 4.82
N ILE A 130 0.06 -8.75 5.19
CA ILE A 130 0.45 -8.56 6.58
C ILE A 130 -0.60 -7.77 7.35
N GLU A 131 -1.17 -6.72 6.75
CA GLU A 131 -2.26 -5.96 7.34
C GLU A 131 -3.52 -6.82 7.52
N GLN A 132 -3.89 -7.61 6.51
CA GLN A 132 -5.02 -8.53 6.62
C GLN A 132 -4.84 -9.50 7.79
N GLN A 133 -3.67 -10.15 7.90
CA GLN A 133 -3.37 -11.04 9.02
C GLN A 133 -3.42 -10.32 10.37
N SER A 134 -2.96 -9.08 10.42
CA SER A 134 -3.00 -8.24 11.62
C SER A 134 -4.43 -7.96 12.08
N GLN A 135 -5.31 -7.60 11.15
CA GLN A 135 -6.74 -7.38 11.39
C GLN A 135 -7.43 -8.68 11.85
N ASP A 136 -7.19 -9.79 11.15
CA ASP A 136 -7.77 -11.08 11.50
C ASP A 136 -7.40 -11.48 12.94
N ASN A 137 -6.12 -11.39 13.29
CA ASN A 137 -5.63 -11.67 14.65
C ASN A 137 -6.28 -10.75 15.69
N TYR A 138 -6.41 -9.46 15.38
CA TYR A 138 -6.97 -8.46 16.28
C TYR A 138 -8.45 -8.73 16.57
N TRP A 139 -9.23 -9.06 15.54
CA TRP A 139 -10.66 -9.33 15.68
C TRP A 139 -10.94 -10.69 16.32
N GLN A 140 -10.19 -11.74 15.96
CA GLN A 140 -10.29 -13.06 16.61
C GLN A 140 -10.01 -12.98 18.11
N GLY A 141 -8.97 -12.23 18.51
CA GLY A 141 -8.66 -12.05 19.93
C GLY A 141 -9.74 -11.29 20.72
N ARG A 142 -10.51 -10.41 20.07
CA ARG A 142 -11.58 -9.66 20.72
C ARG A 142 -12.94 -10.35 20.69
N HIS A 143 -13.21 -11.11 19.65
CA HIS A 143 -14.49 -11.77 19.44
C HIS A 143 -14.29 -13.24 19.03
N PRO A 144 -13.81 -14.09 19.95
CA PRO A 144 -13.54 -15.49 19.65
C PRO A 144 -14.80 -16.26 19.21
N ASP A 145 -16.00 -15.78 19.59
CA ASP A 145 -17.28 -16.41 19.29
C ASP A 145 -17.83 -16.07 17.89
N ILE A 146 -17.26 -15.08 17.18
CA ILE A 146 -17.75 -14.69 15.85
C ILE A 146 -17.60 -15.83 14.84
N ASP A 147 -16.49 -16.58 14.89
CA ASP A 147 -16.27 -17.71 14.00
C ASP A 147 -17.32 -18.82 14.21
N ALA A 148 -17.80 -18.98 15.45
CA ALA A 148 -18.87 -19.92 15.78
C ALA A 148 -20.26 -19.41 15.36
N LEU A 149 -20.47 -18.09 15.34
CA LEU A 149 -21.71 -17.47 14.85
C LEU A 149 -21.81 -17.52 13.32
N LEU A 150 -20.71 -17.24 12.61
CA LEU A 150 -20.68 -17.30 11.15
C LEU A 150 -20.93 -18.73 10.63
N LYS A 151 -20.36 -19.75 11.27
CA LYS A 151 -20.56 -21.17 10.91
C LYS A 151 -21.96 -21.72 11.21
N LYS A 152 -22.75 -21.09 12.10
CA LYS A 152 -24.11 -21.53 12.42
C LYS A 152 -25.17 -21.03 11.42
N THR A 153 -24.76 -20.18 10.49
CA THR A 153 -25.67 -19.53 9.53
C THR A 153 -25.57 -20.13 8.13
N GLU A 154 -24.77 -21.19 7.97
CA GLU A 154 -24.66 -22.05 6.78
C GLU A 154 -25.39 -23.39 7.02
#